data_AF-Q8RRH9-F1
#
_entry.id   AF-Q8RRH9-F1
#
_cell.length_a   1.000
_cell.length_b   1.000
_cell.length_c   1.000
_cell.angle_alpha   90.00
_cell.angle_beta   90.00
_cell.angle_gamma   90.00
#
_symmetry.space_group_name_H-M   'P 1'
#
loop_
_entity.id
_entity.type
_entity.pdbx_description
1 polymer ?
#
loop_
_entity_poly.entity_id
_entity_poly.type
_entity_poly.pdbx_seq_one_letter_code
_entity_poly.pdbx_strand_id
1 'polypeptide(L)'
;PWNYFDARNIKNVEITNKLAFGPQGIPWGTAKLIFNNLTLGPNAFMNYTQFSNLTIQGNFFNNQGTINYLVQGGNIKTLNVRNAAVMSFNNDIDSATGFYKPLVKINSAQDLIKNKEHVLLKAKIIGYENASLGTNSISNANLIEQFNERLA
;
A
#
# COMPACT_ATOMS: atom_id res chain seq x y z
N PRO A 1 17.68 -11.03 -5.51
CA PRO A 1 17.56 -10.32 -6.81
C PRO A 1 17.57 -11.36 -7.93
N TRP A 2 17.07 -11.08 -9.14
CA TRP A 2 17.05 -12.03 -10.27
C TRP A 2 16.18 -13.28 -10.11
N ASN A 3 15.16 -13.21 -9.24
CA ASN A 3 14.15 -14.25 -9.11
C ASN A 3 12.76 -13.68 -9.40
N TYR A 4 11.80 -14.53 -9.69
CA TYR A 4 10.40 -14.16 -9.80
C TYR A 4 9.52 -15.04 -8.92
N PHE A 5 8.48 -14.44 -8.38
CA PHE A 5 7.37 -15.14 -7.77
C PHE A 5 6.15 -14.84 -8.63
N ASP A 6 5.64 -15.87 -9.32
CA ASP A 6 4.51 -15.75 -10.23
C ASP A 6 3.30 -16.50 -9.69
N ALA A 7 2.40 -15.74 -9.09
CA ALA A 7 1.10 -16.19 -8.61
C ALA A 7 -0.04 -15.62 -9.46
N ARG A 8 0.18 -15.37 -10.75
CA ARG A 8 -0.87 -14.89 -11.68
C ARG A 8 -2.06 -15.83 -11.80
N ASN A 9 -1.84 -17.12 -11.62
CA ASN A 9 -2.89 -18.14 -11.71
C ASN A 9 -3.54 -18.44 -10.36
N ILE A 10 -3.01 -17.88 -9.26
CA ILE A 10 -3.64 -17.97 -7.94
C ILE A 10 -4.62 -16.81 -7.83
N LYS A 11 -5.91 -17.12 -7.64
CA LYS A 11 -6.98 -16.12 -7.62
C LYS A 11 -6.70 -15.01 -6.59
N ASN A 12 -6.42 -15.40 -5.35
CA ASN A 12 -6.17 -14.48 -4.25
C ASN A 12 -4.91 -14.91 -3.49
N VAL A 13 -4.00 -13.98 -3.26
CA VAL A 13 -2.90 -14.14 -2.31
C VAL A 13 -3.07 -13.14 -1.19
N GLU A 14 -2.90 -13.59 0.05
CA GLU A 14 -2.95 -12.75 1.24
C GLU A 14 -1.60 -12.73 1.96
N ILE A 15 -1.16 -11.53 2.33
CA ILE A 15 0.01 -11.32 3.17
C ILE A 15 -0.48 -11.01 4.58
N THR A 16 -0.15 -11.86 5.55
CA THR A 16 -0.64 -11.76 6.93
C THR A 16 0.35 -11.12 7.90
N ASN A 17 1.61 -10.88 7.47
CA ASN A 17 2.65 -10.33 8.34
C ASN A 17 3.51 -9.29 7.62
N LYS A 18 4.37 -9.71 6.69
CA LYS A 18 5.30 -8.79 6.03
C LYS A 18 5.57 -9.17 4.58
N LEU A 19 5.40 -8.21 3.68
CA LEU A 19 5.90 -8.24 2.31
C LEU A 19 7.06 -7.26 2.20
N ALA A 20 8.27 -7.79 2.01
CA ALA A 20 9.46 -7.00 1.80
C ALA A 20 10.22 -7.50 0.56
N PHE A 21 10.88 -6.57 -0.11
CA PHE A 21 11.72 -6.85 -1.26
C PHE A 21 13.16 -6.96 -0.78
N GLY A 22 13.94 -7.87 -1.40
CA GLY A 22 15.30 -8.21 -0.98
C GLY A 22 16.30 -7.03 -0.94
N PRO A 23 17.56 -7.30 -0.56
CA PRO A 23 18.54 -6.27 -0.22
C PRO A 23 18.64 -5.15 -1.26
N GLN A 24 18.57 -3.94 -0.73
CA GLN A 24 18.44 -2.65 -1.39
C GLN A 24 19.83 -2.13 -1.82
N GLY A 25 19.95 -1.57 -3.02
CA GLY A 25 21.14 -0.78 -3.41
C GLY A 25 22.15 -1.44 -4.35
N ILE A 26 21.86 -2.62 -4.91
CA ILE A 26 22.71 -3.21 -5.97
C ILE A 26 22.08 -2.89 -7.34
N PRO A 27 22.81 -2.30 -8.31
CA PRO A 27 22.28 -1.87 -9.62
C PRO A 27 21.83 -3.03 -10.53
N TRP A 28 21.89 -4.27 -10.04
CA TRP A 28 21.71 -5.49 -10.81
C TRP A 28 20.68 -6.40 -10.14
N GLY A 29 19.46 -6.38 -10.71
CA GLY A 29 18.40 -7.36 -10.48
C GLY A 29 17.37 -6.96 -9.43
N THR A 30 16.11 -6.83 -9.82
CA THR A 30 14.97 -6.77 -8.89
C THR A 30 14.27 -8.13 -8.87
N ALA A 31 13.74 -8.53 -7.71
CA ALA A 31 12.85 -9.69 -7.67
C ALA A 31 11.48 -9.26 -8.21
N LYS A 32 10.94 -9.99 -9.19
CA LYS A 32 9.63 -9.68 -9.79
C LYS A 32 8.54 -10.47 -9.08
N LEU A 33 7.60 -9.77 -8.47
CA LEU A 33 6.42 -10.38 -7.86
C LEU A 33 5.20 -10.11 -8.75
N ILE A 34 4.46 -11.16 -9.08
CA ILE A 34 3.28 -11.06 -9.94
C ILE A 34 2.11 -11.77 -9.25
N PHE A 35 1.01 -11.04 -9.09
CA PHE A 35 -0.21 -11.55 -8.47
C PHE A 35 -1.41 -11.30 -9.38
N ASN A 36 -2.43 -12.16 -9.28
CA ASN A 36 -3.76 -11.83 -9.76
C ASN A 36 -4.39 -10.80 -8.82
N ASN A 37 -4.93 -11.24 -7.68
CA ASN A 37 -5.34 -10.36 -6.59
C ASN A 37 -4.35 -10.47 -5.43
N LEU A 38 -4.06 -9.33 -4.80
CA LEU A 38 -3.22 -9.25 -3.60
C LEU A 38 -3.98 -8.58 -2.46
N THR A 39 -4.02 -9.25 -1.32
CA THR A 39 -4.53 -8.71 -0.06
C THR A 39 -3.38 -8.48 0.90
N LEU A 40 -3.28 -7.27 1.46
CA LEU A 40 -2.52 -7.00 2.67
C LEU A 40 -3.48 -7.17 3.85
N GLY A 41 -3.25 -8.17 4.69
CA GLY A 41 -4.11 -8.49 5.82
C GLY A 41 -3.95 -7.51 7.01
N PRO A 42 -4.77 -7.68 8.06
CA PRO A 42 -4.75 -6.81 9.23
C PRO A 42 -3.37 -6.75 9.90
N ASN A 43 -2.88 -5.53 10.12
CA ASN A 43 -1.55 -5.23 10.68
C ASN A 43 -0.38 -5.78 9.85
N ALA A 44 -0.60 -6.26 8.62
CA ALA A 44 0.49 -6.67 7.76
C ALA A 44 1.20 -5.44 7.18
N PHE A 45 2.50 -5.56 6.97
CA PHE A 45 3.35 -4.48 6.45
C PHE A 45 3.86 -4.78 5.05
N MET A 46 3.80 -3.79 4.18
CA MET A 46 4.39 -3.85 2.85
C MET A 46 5.46 -2.78 2.69
N ASN A 47 6.73 -3.15 2.59
CA ASN A 47 7.80 -2.21 2.31
C ASN A 47 7.90 -1.98 0.80
N TYR A 48 7.57 -0.78 0.33
CA TYR A 48 7.54 -0.44 -1.09
C TYR A 48 8.56 0.64 -1.44
N THR A 49 9.40 0.35 -2.43
CA THR A 49 10.62 1.11 -2.76
C THR A 49 10.76 1.25 -4.27
N GLN A 50 11.72 2.03 -4.75
CA GLN A 50 11.98 2.15 -6.20
C GLN A 50 12.35 0.81 -6.86
N PHE A 51 12.90 -0.11 -6.07
CA PHE A 51 13.32 -1.45 -6.49
C PHE A 51 12.21 -2.50 -6.39
N SER A 52 11.03 -2.13 -5.87
CA SER A 52 9.88 -3.03 -5.77
C SER A 52 9.26 -3.26 -7.15
N ASN A 53 9.55 -4.43 -7.73
CA ASN A 53 8.98 -4.86 -9.00
C ASN A 53 7.74 -5.73 -8.74
N LEU A 54 6.62 -5.07 -8.50
CA LEU A 54 5.33 -5.70 -8.20
C LEU A 54 4.34 -5.46 -9.34
N THR A 55 3.68 -6.51 -9.79
CA THR A 55 2.58 -6.45 -10.76
C THR A 55 1.33 -7.09 -10.15
N ILE A 56 0.24 -6.33 -10.08
CA ILE A 56 -1.08 -6.81 -9.63
C ILE A 56 -2.03 -6.72 -10.82
N GLN A 57 -2.41 -7.88 -11.38
CA GLN A 57 -3.21 -7.96 -12.61
C GLN A 57 -4.72 -7.75 -12.38
N GLY A 58 -5.19 -8.10 -11.19
CA GLY A 58 -6.56 -7.92 -10.74
C GLY A 58 -6.62 -6.80 -9.71
N ASN A 59 -7.12 -7.14 -8.53
CA ASN A 59 -7.43 -6.21 -7.45
C ASN A 59 -6.35 -6.18 -6.38
N PHE A 60 -6.22 -5.02 -5.73
CA PHE A 60 -5.45 -4.86 -4.51
C PHE A 60 -6.41 -4.54 -3.35
N PHE A 61 -6.29 -5.27 -2.24
CA PHE A 61 -7.07 -5.02 -1.03
C PHE A 61 -6.11 -4.74 0.12
N ASN A 62 -6.11 -3.52 0.66
CA ASN A 62 -5.42 -3.24 1.90
C ASN A 62 -6.42 -3.33 3.05
N ASN A 63 -6.43 -4.46 3.76
CA ASN A 63 -7.27 -4.72 4.92
C ASN A 63 -6.58 -4.30 6.20
N GLN A 64 -6.62 -3.01 6.54
CA GLN A 64 -6.04 -2.51 7.80
C GLN A 64 -4.54 -2.85 7.95
N GLY A 65 -3.83 -2.96 6.83
CA GLY A 65 -2.37 -3.10 6.76
C GLY A 65 -1.69 -1.78 6.41
N THR A 66 -0.37 -1.73 6.53
CA THR A 66 0.41 -0.52 6.28
C THR A 66 1.37 -0.70 5.10
N ILE A 67 1.28 0.20 4.13
CA ILE A 67 2.26 0.32 3.03
C ILE A 67 3.30 1.36 3.44
N ASN A 68 4.54 0.92 3.64
CA ASN A 68 5.68 1.78 3.95
C ASN A 68 6.41 2.14 2.65
N TYR A 69 6.20 3.37 2.16
CA TYR A 69 6.96 3.93 1.05
C TYR A 69 8.30 4.46 1.56
N LEU A 70 9.36 4.24 0.78
CA LEU A 70 10.67 4.84 1.01
C LEU A 70 10.94 5.93 -0.04
N VAL A 71 11.27 7.14 0.41
CA VAL A 71 11.73 8.22 -0.46
C VAL A 71 13.16 7.93 -0.91
N GLN A 72 13.40 7.95 -2.23
CA GLN A 72 14.72 7.72 -2.82
C GLN A 72 14.94 8.71 -3.97
N GLY A 73 16.05 9.45 -3.93
CA GLY A 73 16.31 10.51 -4.91
C GLY A 73 15.20 11.56 -4.97
N GLY A 74 14.57 11.85 -3.83
CA GLY A 74 13.45 12.77 -3.69
C GLY A 74 12.13 12.35 -4.36
N ASN A 75 11.98 11.07 -4.69
CA ASN A 75 10.79 10.51 -5.32
C ASN A 75 10.30 9.24 -4.60
N ILE A 76 9.06 8.86 -4.90
CA ILE A 76 8.43 7.61 -4.45
C ILE A 76 8.03 6.78 -5.67
N LYS A 77 8.06 5.45 -5.52
CA LYS A 77 7.54 4.52 -6.52
C LYS A 77 6.01 4.44 -6.42
N THR A 78 5.31 4.70 -7.52
CA THR A 78 3.86 4.48 -7.59
C THR A 78 3.52 2.99 -7.58
N LEU A 79 2.65 2.57 -6.67
CA LEU A 79 2.03 1.24 -6.69
C LEU A 79 0.95 1.21 -7.77
N ASN A 80 1.17 0.40 -8.81
CA ASN A 80 0.25 0.28 -9.93
C ASN A 80 -0.61 -0.97 -9.80
N VAL A 81 -1.93 -0.79 -9.83
CA VAL A 81 -2.95 -1.85 -9.75
C VAL A 81 -3.78 -1.80 -11.02
N ARG A 82 -3.93 -2.92 -11.73
CA ARG A 82 -4.56 -2.94 -13.05
C ARG A 82 -6.08 -2.72 -13.00
N ASN A 83 -6.76 -3.19 -11.95
CA ASN A 83 -8.20 -3.09 -11.84
C ASN A 83 -8.63 -2.15 -10.71
N ALA A 84 -9.04 -2.67 -9.56
CA ALA A 84 -9.49 -1.87 -8.42
C ALA A 84 -8.52 -2.00 -7.25
N ALA A 85 -8.41 -0.93 -6.46
CA ALA A 85 -7.79 -0.95 -5.15
C ALA A 85 -8.83 -0.61 -4.09
N VAL A 86 -8.79 -1.25 -2.93
CA VAL A 86 -9.62 -0.87 -1.79
C VAL A 86 -8.74 -0.66 -0.57
N MET A 87 -8.98 0.46 0.12
CA MET A 87 -8.29 0.87 1.32
C MET A 87 -9.27 0.76 2.50
N SER A 88 -9.17 -0.32 3.26
CA SER A 88 -10.00 -0.61 4.42
C SER A 88 -9.27 -0.23 5.69
N PHE A 89 -9.90 0.57 6.53
CA PHE A 89 -9.34 1.06 7.79
C PHE A 89 -10.33 0.89 8.95
N ASN A 90 -9.84 1.11 10.16
CA ASN A 90 -10.62 1.10 11.39
C ASN A 90 -10.36 2.36 12.22
N ASN A 91 -11.09 2.52 13.32
CA ASN A 91 -10.94 3.62 14.27
C ASN A 91 -10.02 3.28 15.46
N ASP A 92 -9.22 2.22 15.36
CA ASP A 92 -8.28 1.86 16.43
C ASP A 92 -7.20 2.92 16.55
N ILE A 93 -6.98 3.38 17.78
CA ILE A 93 -5.91 4.30 18.13
C ILE A 93 -4.68 3.48 18.53
N ASP A 94 -3.55 3.79 17.91
CA ASP A 94 -2.26 3.27 18.33
C ASP A 94 -1.87 3.94 19.65
N SER A 95 -1.75 3.14 20.72
CA SER A 95 -1.45 3.64 22.06
C SER A 95 -0.07 4.28 22.17
N ALA A 96 0.87 3.97 21.27
CA ALA A 96 2.19 4.57 21.26
C ALA A 96 2.19 5.98 20.69
N THR A 97 1.26 6.29 19.77
CA THR A 97 1.23 7.59 19.07
C THR A 97 0.05 8.46 19.51
N GLY A 98 -1.04 7.86 19.99
CA GLY A 98 -2.31 8.55 20.23
C GLY A 98 -3.11 8.86 18.97
N PHE A 99 -2.70 8.33 17.80
CA PHE A 99 -3.35 8.54 16.51
C PHE A 99 -3.85 7.22 15.90
N TYR A 100 -4.68 7.30 14.86
CA TYR A 100 -5.07 6.12 14.08
C TYR A 100 -3.86 5.40 13.51
N LYS A 101 -3.96 4.07 13.40
CA LYS A 101 -2.95 3.30 12.65
C LYS A 101 -2.95 3.75 11.18
N PRO A 102 -1.79 4.14 10.62
CA PRO A 102 -1.73 4.60 9.25
C PRO A 102 -1.81 3.43 8.26
N LEU A 103 -2.56 3.61 7.19
CA LEU A 103 -2.59 2.70 6.05
C LEU A 103 -1.39 2.90 5.12
N VAL A 104 -0.81 4.10 5.13
CA VAL A 104 0.34 4.48 4.34
C VAL A 104 1.30 5.26 5.22
N LYS A 105 2.57 4.87 5.17
CA LYS A 105 3.68 5.63 5.76
C LYS A 105 4.66 6.05 4.68
N ILE A 106 5.09 7.31 4.67
CA ILE A 106 6.15 7.81 3.80
C ILE A 106 7.39 8.06 4.65
N ASN A 107 8.31 7.11 4.63
CA ASN A 107 9.58 7.26 5.33
C ASN A 107 10.50 8.22 4.58
N SER A 108 11.16 9.11 5.33
CA SER A 108 11.99 10.19 4.81
C SER A 108 11.23 11.21 3.95
N ALA A 109 9.97 11.52 4.32
CA ALA A 109 9.14 12.49 3.60
C ALA A 109 9.79 13.88 3.47
N GLN A 110 10.69 14.26 4.40
CA GLN A 110 11.44 15.52 4.32
C GLN A 110 12.34 15.63 3.08
N ASP A 111 12.70 14.50 2.48
CA ASP A 111 13.58 14.43 1.31
C ASP A 111 12.80 14.55 -0.02
N LEU A 112 11.46 14.60 0.03
CA LEU A 112 10.64 14.73 -1.17
C LEU A 112 10.91 16.04 -1.92
N ILE A 113 10.96 15.94 -3.25
CA ILE A 113 10.95 17.13 -4.11
C ILE A 113 9.66 17.90 -3.85
N LYS A 114 9.77 19.14 -3.38
CA LYS A 114 8.64 20.03 -3.11
C LYS A 114 7.97 20.47 -4.42
N ASN A 115 6.71 20.89 -4.32
CA ASN A 115 5.92 21.43 -5.45
C ASN A 115 5.80 20.45 -6.63
N LYS A 116 5.88 19.15 -6.35
CA LYS A 116 5.74 18.07 -7.32
C LYS A 116 4.69 17.10 -6.81
N GLU A 117 3.81 16.65 -7.70
CA GLU A 117 2.89 15.57 -7.39
C GLU A 117 3.66 14.24 -7.26
N HIS A 118 3.51 13.58 -6.11
CA HIS A 118 4.05 12.24 -5.86
C HIS A 118 2.89 11.25 -5.80
N VAL A 119 2.69 10.51 -6.89
CA VAL A 119 1.58 9.55 -7.00
C VAL A 119 1.92 8.28 -6.23
N LEU A 120 1.20 8.01 -5.14
CA LEU A 120 1.42 6.82 -4.30
C LEU A 120 0.81 5.56 -4.91
N LEU A 121 -0.44 5.63 -5.36
CA LEU A 121 -1.22 4.51 -5.87
C LEU A 121 -1.95 4.91 -7.14
N LYS A 122 -1.96 4.02 -8.14
CA LYS A 122 -2.76 4.18 -9.37
C LYS A 122 -3.57 2.92 -9.63
N ALA A 123 -4.88 3.07 -9.76
CA ALA A 123 -5.84 2.03 -10.12
C ALA A 123 -6.94 2.60 -11.02
N LYS A 124 -7.80 1.77 -11.64
CA LYS A 124 -8.98 2.27 -12.36
C LYS A 124 -10.01 2.86 -11.41
N ILE A 125 -10.19 2.21 -10.26
CA ILE A 125 -11.12 2.61 -9.21
C ILE A 125 -10.39 2.41 -7.87
N ILE A 126 -10.49 3.39 -6.99
CA ILE A 126 -10.00 3.30 -5.60
C ILE A 126 -11.22 3.43 -4.70
N GLY A 127 -11.52 2.37 -3.95
CA GLY A 127 -12.55 2.34 -2.92
C GLY A 127 -11.96 2.58 -1.53
N TYR A 128 -12.77 3.14 -0.64
CA TYR A 128 -12.43 3.40 0.76
C TYR A 128 -13.54 2.82 1.61
N GLU A 129 -13.20 2.20 2.74
CA GLU A 129 -14.17 1.66 3.68
C GLU A 129 -13.66 1.76 5.12
N ASN A 130 -14.58 1.99 6.06
CA ASN A 130 -14.28 1.96 7.49
C ASN A 130 -14.94 0.74 8.13
N ALA A 131 -14.13 -0.28 8.45
CA ALA A 131 -14.56 -1.53 9.05
C ALA A 131 -15.20 -1.36 10.45
N SER A 132 -14.93 -0.25 11.15
CA SER A 132 -15.51 0.04 12.47
C SER A 132 -16.95 0.52 12.42
N LEU A 133 -17.46 0.96 11.26
CA LEU A 133 -18.77 1.60 11.14
C LEU A 133 -19.90 0.63 10.75
N GLY A 134 -19.58 -0.65 10.52
CA GLY A 134 -20.56 -1.67 10.14
C GLY A 134 -21.24 -1.35 8.81
N THR A 135 -22.54 -1.61 8.70
CA THR A 135 -23.34 -1.30 7.50
C THR A 135 -23.86 0.13 7.46
N ASN A 136 -23.36 1.02 8.31
CA ASN A 136 -23.80 2.42 8.34
C ASN A 136 -23.34 3.13 7.06
N SER A 137 -24.30 3.61 6.27
CA SER A 137 -24.03 4.32 5.02
C SER A 137 -23.39 5.68 5.32
N ILE A 138 -22.14 5.84 4.90
CA ILE A 138 -21.39 7.09 4.97
C ILE A 138 -21.01 7.49 3.56
N SER A 139 -20.99 8.80 3.28
CA SER A 139 -20.65 9.29 1.96
C SER A 139 -19.20 8.98 1.59
N ASN A 140 -18.93 8.75 0.30
CA ASN A 140 -17.57 8.49 -0.19
C ASN A 140 -16.59 9.64 0.13
N ALA A 141 -17.05 10.90 0.15
CA ALA A 141 -16.22 12.04 0.49
C ALA A 141 -15.69 11.96 1.93
N ASN A 142 -16.55 11.59 2.88
CA ASN A 142 -16.18 11.43 4.27
C ASN A 142 -15.20 10.26 4.47
N LEU A 143 -15.35 9.17 3.71
CA LEU A 143 -14.39 8.04 3.74
C LEU A 143 -13.00 8.44 3.21
N ILE A 144 -12.92 9.31 2.20
CA ILE A 144 -11.65 9.83 1.69
C ILE A 144 -10.97 10.74 2.74
N GLU A 145 -11.72 11.59 3.42
CA GLU A 145 -11.20 12.43 4.51
C GLU A 145 -10.63 11.57 5.65
N GLN A 146 -11.38 10.57 6.11
CA GLN A 146 -10.89 9.62 7.13
C GLN A 146 -9.66 8.84 6.65
N PHE A 147 -9.60 8.47 5.38
CA PHE A 147 -8.41 7.85 4.81
C PHE A 147 -7.18 8.78 4.87
N ASN A 148 -7.36 10.08 4.58
CA ASN A 148 -6.27 11.06 4.61
C ASN A 148 -5.68 11.24 6.01
N GLU A 149 -6.48 11.09 7.08
CA GLU A 149 -6.00 11.07 8.47
C GLU A 149 -5.12 9.86 8.80
N ARG A 150 -5.06 8.86 7.92
CA ARG A 150 -4.28 7.62 8.05
C ARG A 150 -3.10 7.57 7.09
N LEU A 151 -2.70 8.72 6.55
CA LEU A 151 -1.45 8.94 5.84
C LEU A 151 -0.46 9.58 6.81
N ALA A 152 0.71 8.95 6.98
CA ALA A 152 1.76 9.41 7.90
C ALA A 152 3.11 9.57 7.23
#